data_AF-A4BT71-F1
#
_entry.id   AF-A4BT71-F1
#
_cell.length_a   1.000
_cell.length_b   1.000
_cell.length_c   1.000
_cell.angle_alpha   90.00
_cell.angle_beta   90.00
_cell.angle_gamma   90.00
#
_symmetry.space_group_name_H-M   'P 1'
#
loop_
_entity.id
_entity.type
_entity.pdbx_description
1 polymer ?
#
loop_
_entity_poly.entity_id
_entity_poly.type
_entity_poly.pdbx_seq_one_letter_code
_entity_poly.pdbx_strand_id
1 'polypeptide(L)'
;MESTVVPASGSKFPGREKVLPRFLVGYRARNTVSIEDSSYITLRNLLLDGRELPVDAVKAEGTAAYAHHITLENLSIIHHDADQQDVGVSTKCPAWGWIIRNNRIDGAGTGMYFGNSDGSAPFVGGMIEGNLIQDTIGYNIEIKRQKERPTAGVIPIQPETTVISYNVFSKVGSQSQVGATRPNVFIGGQPTEGAGRFDRYLVYGNFFLSEPRRSIISGRRPYCPL
;
A
#
# COMPACT_ATOMS: atom_id res chain seq x y z
N MET A 1 -33.33 43.31 -29.40
CA MET A 1 -32.61 42.37 -30.28
C MET A 1 -31.69 41.55 -29.40
N GLU A 2 -32.16 40.38 -28.96
CA GLU A 2 -31.34 39.40 -28.23
C GLU A 2 -30.39 38.72 -29.21
N SER A 3 -29.10 38.71 -28.89
CA SER A 3 -28.08 37.94 -29.62
C SER A 3 -27.96 36.55 -28.99
N THR A 4 -28.59 35.56 -29.61
CA THR A 4 -28.39 34.15 -29.28
C THR A 4 -27.04 33.69 -29.83
N VAL A 5 -26.10 33.34 -28.94
CA VAL A 5 -24.84 32.70 -29.33
C VAL A 5 -25.10 31.20 -29.48
N VAL A 6 -24.99 30.70 -30.71
CA VAL A 6 -25.05 29.27 -31.02
C VAL A 6 -23.64 28.68 -30.85
N PRO A 7 -23.42 27.61 -30.06
CA PRO A 7 -22.09 27.01 -29.96
C PRO A 7 -21.76 26.22 -31.23
N ALA A 8 -20.55 26.43 -31.74
CA ALA A 8 -20.01 25.76 -32.92
C ALA A 8 -19.88 24.25 -32.70
N SER A 9 -20.35 23.50 -33.69
CA SER A 9 -20.25 22.05 -33.79
C SER A 9 -18.80 21.58 -33.94
N GLY A 10 -18.40 20.61 -33.13
CA GLY A 10 -17.56 19.48 -33.56
C GLY A 10 -16.07 19.74 -33.75
N SER A 11 -15.31 19.79 -32.66
CA SER A 11 -13.91 19.38 -32.68
C SER A 11 -13.81 17.88 -32.39
N LYS A 12 -13.70 17.07 -33.46
CA LYS A 12 -13.25 15.68 -33.36
C LYS A 12 -11.80 15.68 -32.88
N PHE A 13 -11.58 15.40 -31.60
CA PHE A 13 -10.27 14.98 -31.13
C PHE A 13 -9.92 13.65 -31.84
N PRO A 14 -8.73 13.51 -32.44
CA PRO A 14 -8.32 12.25 -33.05
C PRO A 14 -8.41 11.15 -31.98
N GLY A 15 -9.09 10.06 -32.34
CA GLY A 15 -9.43 8.97 -31.45
C GLY A 15 -8.20 8.47 -30.71
N ARG A 16 -8.21 8.59 -29.38
CA ARG A 16 -7.45 7.67 -28.55
C ARG A 16 -7.95 6.29 -28.92
N GLU A 17 -7.08 5.51 -29.53
CA GLU A 17 -7.24 4.07 -29.63
C GLU A 17 -7.76 3.58 -28.27
N LYS A 18 -8.90 2.89 -28.27
CA LYS A 18 -9.48 2.33 -27.05
C LYS A 18 -8.57 1.18 -26.65
N VAL A 19 -7.41 1.51 -26.06
CA VAL A 19 -6.53 0.54 -25.42
C VAL A 19 -7.41 -0.11 -24.36
N LEU A 20 -7.75 -1.38 -24.58
CA LEU A 20 -8.45 -2.15 -23.56
C LEU A 20 -7.60 -2.05 -22.29
N PRO A 21 -8.18 -1.66 -21.15
CA PRO A 21 -7.40 -1.60 -19.91
C PRO A 21 -6.76 -2.97 -19.71
N ARG A 22 -5.45 -2.99 -19.44
CA ARG A 22 -4.79 -4.22 -19.00
C ARG A 22 -5.26 -4.46 -17.57
N PHE A 23 -6.21 -5.36 -17.39
CA PHE A 23 -6.79 -5.65 -16.09
C PHE A 23 -6.45 -7.08 -15.66
N LEU A 24 -6.18 -7.25 -14.37
CA LEU A 24 -6.14 -8.53 -13.70
C LEU A 24 -7.34 -8.58 -12.75
N VAL A 25 -8.05 -9.70 -12.77
CA VAL A 25 -9.28 -9.88 -12.02
C VAL A 25 -9.04 -10.84 -10.87
N GLY A 26 -9.52 -10.48 -9.69
CA GLY A 26 -9.54 -11.34 -8.53
C GLY A 26 -10.28 -12.66 -8.82
N TYR A 27 -9.76 -13.74 -8.26
CA TYR A 27 -10.32 -15.08 -8.39
C TYR A 27 -10.39 -15.74 -7.02
N ARG A 28 -11.52 -16.38 -6.71
CA ARG A 28 -11.70 -17.06 -5.41
C ARG A 28 -10.55 -18.05 -5.17
N ALA A 29 -9.98 -18.01 -3.96
CA ALA A 29 -8.88 -18.86 -3.50
C ALA A 29 -7.44 -18.48 -3.94
N ARG A 30 -7.23 -17.33 -4.61
CA ARG A 30 -5.87 -16.79 -4.84
C ARG A 30 -5.86 -15.27 -4.83
N ASN A 31 -4.72 -14.68 -4.49
CA ASN A 31 -4.53 -13.24 -4.63
C ASN A 31 -4.46 -12.86 -6.11
N THR A 32 -4.77 -11.61 -6.43
CA THR A 32 -4.80 -11.14 -7.83
C THR A 32 -3.40 -11.18 -8.43
N VAL A 33 -2.38 -10.84 -7.63
CA VAL A 33 -0.98 -11.07 -7.91
C VAL A 33 -0.29 -11.62 -6.67
N SER A 34 0.26 -12.82 -6.78
CA SER A 34 1.14 -13.44 -5.77
C SER A 34 2.60 -13.32 -6.21
N ILE A 35 3.45 -12.86 -5.29
CA ILE A 35 4.89 -12.72 -5.46
C ILE A 35 5.57 -13.72 -4.50
N GLU A 36 6.27 -14.68 -5.07
CA GLU A 36 6.96 -15.76 -4.35
C GLU A 36 8.42 -15.81 -4.80
N ASP A 37 9.36 -15.79 -3.85
CA ASP A 37 10.81 -15.92 -4.06
C ASP A 37 11.36 -15.10 -5.24
N SER A 38 10.94 -13.83 -5.29
CA SER A 38 11.07 -13.01 -6.48
C SER A 38 11.84 -11.72 -6.22
N SER A 39 12.53 -11.25 -7.25
CA SER A 39 13.23 -9.97 -7.20
C SER A 39 13.26 -9.23 -8.54
N TYR A 40 13.43 -7.91 -8.48
CA TYR A 40 13.58 -7.05 -9.66
C TYR A 40 12.38 -7.09 -10.64
N ILE A 41 11.17 -7.26 -10.11
CA ILE A 41 9.92 -7.28 -10.88
C ILE A 41 9.31 -5.88 -10.87
N THR A 42 8.80 -5.44 -12.02
CA THR A 42 7.98 -4.22 -12.12
C THR A 42 6.58 -4.55 -12.62
N LEU A 43 5.57 -4.18 -11.84
CA LEU A 43 4.16 -4.15 -12.25
C LEU A 43 3.76 -2.71 -12.48
N ARG A 44 3.28 -2.39 -13.68
CA ARG A 44 2.92 -1.02 -14.02
C ARG A 44 1.75 -0.87 -14.99
N ASN A 45 0.99 0.20 -14.82
CA ASN A 45 -0.13 0.59 -15.68
C ASN A 45 -1.19 -0.52 -15.81
N LEU A 46 -1.55 -1.16 -14.70
CA LEU A 46 -2.57 -2.20 -14.63
C LEU A 46 -3.75 -1.77 -13.76
N LEU A 47 -4.93 -2.26 -14.10
CA LEU A 47 -6.09 -2.29 -13.22
C LEU A 47 -6.15 -3.65 -12.51
N LEU A 48 -6.20 -3.66 -11.18
CA LEU A 48 -6.45 -4.85 -10.37
C LEU A 48 -7.84 -4.70 -9.76
N ASP A 49 -8.77 -5.56 -10.16
CA ASP A 49 -10.17 -5.53 -9.70
C ASP A 49 -10.48 -6.79 -8.88
N GLY A 50 -10.62 -6.62 -7.57
CA GLY A 50 -10.90 -7.69 -6.63
C GLY A 50 -12.33 -8.23 -6.70
N ARG A 51 -13.26 -7.50 -7.34
CA ARG A 51 -14.69 -7.85 -7.44
C ARG A 51 -15.37 -8.14 -6.09
N GLU A 52 -14.93 -7.45 -5.04
CA GLU A 52 -15.41 -7.66 -3.66
C GLU A 52 -15.24 -9.13 -3.22
N LEU A 53 -14.20 -9.80 -3.72
CA LEU A 53 -13.80 -11.13 -3.27
C LEU A 53 -12.78 -11.02 -2.13
N PRO A 54 -12.72 -12.01 -1.22
CA PRO A 54 -11.78 -12.01 -0.10
C PRO A 54 -10.37 -12.39 -0.56
N VAL A 55 -9.70 -11.45 -1.25
CA VAL A 55 -8.39 -11.64 -1.89
C VAL A 55 -7.56 -10.35 -1.84
N ASP A 56 -6.24 -10.48 -1.68
CA ASP A 56 -5.33 -9.34 -1.82
C ASP A 56 -5.15 -8.98 -3.30
N ALA A 57 -4.83 -7.70 -3.60
CA ALA A 57 -4.50 -7.28 -4.96
C ALA A 57 -3.07 -7.67 -5.34
N VAL A 58 -2.09 -7.29 -4.52
CA VAL A 58 -0.69 -7.69 -4.66
C VAL A 58 -0.19 -8.20 -3.33
N LYS A 59 0.35 -9.42 -3.29
CA LYS A 59 0.86 -10.02 -2.06
C LYS A 59 2.23 -10.65 -2.27
N ALA A 60 3.21 -10.26 -1.46
CA ALA A 60 4.38 -11.10 -1.22
C ALA A 60 4.00 -12.19 -0.20
N GLU A 61 3.98 -13.44 -0.66
CA GLU A 61 3.36 -14.53 0.08
C GLU A 61 4.15 -14.89 1.34
N GLY A 62 3.44 -15.30 2.40
CA GLY A 62 4.08 -15.66 3.67
C GLY A 62 4.88 -16.97 3.62
N THR A 63 4.67 -17.77 2.57
CA THR A 63 5.43 -18.98 2.26
C THR A 63 6.73 -18.69 1.52
N ALA A 64 6.92 -17.47 1.00
CA ALA A 64 8.14 -17.07 0.32
C ALA A 64 9.28 -16.84 1.33
N ALA A 65 10.50 -17.17 0.92
CA ALA A 65 11.71 -16.81 1.64
C ALA A 65 12.00 -15.31 1.55
N TYR A 66 11.70 -14.68 0.40
CA TYR A 66 11.89 -13.25 0.19
C TYR A 66 11.03 -12.68 -0.94
N ALA A 67 10.89 -11.34 -0.91
CA ALA A 67 10.50 -10.57 -2.09
C ALA A 67 11.18 -9.20 -2.07
N HIS A 68 12.04 -8.89 -3.05
CA HIS A 68 12.84 -7.65 -2.97
C HIS A 68 13.03 -6.92 -4.29
N HIS A 69 13.28 -5.61 -4.21
CA HIS A 69 13.44 -4.76 -5.40
C HIS A 69 12.22 -4.85 -6.35
N ILE A 70 11.03 -4.89 -5.76
CA ILE A 70 9.76 -4.93 -6.50
C ILE A 70 9.28 -3.50 -6.71
N THR A 71 8.90 -3.17 -7.94
CA THR A 71 8.30 -1.87 -8.29
C THR A 71 6.84 -2.03 -8.63
N LEU A 72 5.97 -1.33 -7.91
CA LEU A 72 4.55 -1.17 -8.19
C LEU A 72 4.30 0.28 -8.59
N GLU A 73 3.94 0.52 -9.84
CA GLU A 73 3.85 1.87 -10.39
C GLU A 73 2.57 2.09 -11.22
N ASN A 74 1.86 3.19 -10.97
CA ASN A 74 0.68 3.57 -11.74
C ASN A 74 -0.38 2.44 -11.81
N LEU A 75 -0.53 1.68 -10.73
CA LEU A 75 -1.60 0.68 -10.61
C LEU A 75 -2.89 1.35 -10.17
N SER A 76 -4.03 0.88 -10.70
CA SER A 76 -5.36 1.15 -10.17
C SER A 76 -5.84 -0.11 -9.46
N ILE A 77 -6.11 -0.04 -8.16
CA ILE A 77 -6.50 -1.17 -7.32
C ILE A 77 -7.86 -0.87 -6.73
N ILE A 78 -8.86 -1.69 -7.08
CA ILE A 78 -10.28 -1.46 -6.71
C ILE A 78 -10.97 -2.72 -6.22
N HIS A 79 -12.01 -2.53 -5.41
CA HIS A 79 -12.93 -3.59 -4.94
C HIS A 79 -12.22 -4.76 -4.22
N HIS A 80 -11.25 -4.42 -3.36
CA HIS A 80 -10.53 -5.36 -2.49
C HIS A 80 -10.98 -5.24 -1.03
N ASP A 81 -12.26 -4.97 -0.81
CA ASP A 81 -12.88 -4.56 0.45
C ASP A 81 -13.99 -5.51 0.92
N ALA A 82 -13.88 -6.80 0.61
CA ALA A 82 -14.84 -7.80 1.10
C ALA A 82 -14.75 -7.99 2.64
N ASP A 83 -13.53 -7.89 3.19
CA ASP A 83 -13.21 -7.88 4.61
C ASP A 83 -12.04 -6.94 4.91
N GLN A 84 -11.90 -6.48 6.16
CA GLN A 84 -10.78 -5.63 6.60
C GLN A 84 -9.39 -6.28 6.38
N GLN A 85 -9.32 -7.60 6.27
CA GLN A 85 -8.11 -8.37 6.05
C GLN A 85 -7.69 -8.50 4.57
N ASP A 86 -8.55 -8.09 3.63
CA ASP A 86 -8.22 -8.07 2.21
C ASP A 86 -7.40 -6.82 1.89
N VAL A 87 -6.20 -7.00 1.36
CA VAL A 87 -5.22 -5.91 1.27
C VAL A 87 -4.94 -5.50 -0.18
N GLY A 88 -4.89 -4.20 -0.44
CA GLY A 88 -4.44 -3.67 -1.72
C GLY A 88 -3.01 -4.12 -2.05
N VAL A 89 -2.04 -3.80 -1.19
CA VAL A 89 -0.66 -4.28 -1.31
C VAL A 89 -0.17 -4.83 0.02
N SER A 90 0.23 -6.11 0.06
CA SER A 90 0.72 -6.74 1.28
C SER A 90 2.07 -7.44 1.11
N THR A 91 2.82 -7.53 2.21
CA THR A 91 3.98 -8.41 2.34
C THR A 91 3.82 -9.27 3.57
N LYS A 92 4.14 -10.57 3.47
CA LYS A 92 4.08 -11.53 4.58
C LYS A 92 5.38 -12.34 4.75
N CYS A 93 6.36 -12.12 3.88
CA CYS A 93 7.75 -12.60 4.00
C CYS A 93 8.72 -11.42 4.18
N PRO A 94 10.01 -11.66 4.50
CA PRO A 94 11.03 -10.61 4.44
C PRO A 94 11.02 -9.90 3.09
N ALA A 95 10.87 -8.57 3.13
CA ALA A 95 10.73 -7.74 1.95
C ALA A 95 11.59 -6.47 2.05
N TRP A 96 12.30 -6.11 0.98
CA TRP A 96 13.13 -4.90 1.00
C TRP A 96 13.33 -4.25 -0.37
N GLY A 97 13.65 -2.95 -0.36
CA GLY A 97 13.92 -2.18 -1.58
C GLY A 97 12.69 -2.06 -2.50
N TRP A 98 11.48 -2.12 -1.95
CA TRP A 98 10.26 -1.97 -2.73
C TRP A 98 10.04 -0.51 -3.11
N ILE A 99 9.61 -0.25 -4.33
CA ILE A 99 9.16 1.06 -4.80
C ILE A 99 7.67 0.96 -5.10
N ILE A 100 6.85 1.69 -4.37
CA ILE A 100 5.40 1.70 -4.49
C ILE A 100 5.00 3.14 -4.76
N ARG A 101 4.82 3.49 -6.04
CA ARG A 101 4.64 4.88 -6.44
C ARG A 101 3.47 5.14 -7.37
N ASN A 102 2.83 6.30 -7.19
CA ASN A 102 1.76 6.80 -8.07
C ASN A 102 0.60 5.81 -8.28
N ASN A 103 0.38 4.90 -7.33
CA ASN A 103 -0.73 3.95 -7.37
C ASN A 103 -1.98 4.61 -6.80
N ARG A 104 -3.15 4.17 -7.27
CA ARG A 104 -4.45 4.47 -6.68
C ARG A 104 -5.02 3.20 -6.07
N ILE A 105 -5.31 3.24 -4.78
CA ILE A 105 -6.04 2.20 -4.06
C ILE A 105 -7.36 2.79 -3.59
N ASP A 106 -8.46 2.23 -4.07
CA ASP A 106 -9.81 2.78 -3.90
C ASP A 106 -10.77 1.64 -3.51
N GLY A 107 -11.12 1.57 -2.23
CA GLY A 107 -11.89 0.45 -1.69
C GLY A 107 -11.04 -0.81 -1.48
N ALA A 108 -10.33 -0.85 -0.35
CA ALA A 108 -9.64 -2.05 0.12
C ALA A 108 -9.92 -2.30 1.62
N GLY A 109 -9.84 -3.54 2.08
CA GLY A 109 -9.89 -3.86 3.50
C GLY A 109 -8.80 -3.11 4.26
N THR A 110 -7.54 -3.31 3.88
CA THR A 110 -6.41 -2.46 4.26
C THR A 110 -5.71 -1.99 2.99
N GLY A 111 -5.33 -0.71 2.90
CA GLY A 111 -4.70 -0.18 1.69
C GLY A 111 -3.35 -0.85 1.43
N MET A 112 -2.43 -0.74 2.39
CA MET A 112 -1.13 -1.40 2.36
C MET A 112 -0.78 -2.01 3.72
N TYR A 113 -0.23 -3.22 3.71
CA TYR A 113 0.15 -3.96 4.91
C TYR A 113 1.57 -4.53 4.78
N PHE A 114 2.51 -4.01 5.55
CA PHE A 114 3.92 -4.37 5.42
C PHE A 114 4.44 -5.12 6.65
N GLY A 115 4.99 -6.32 6.39
CA GLY A 115 5.54 -7.24 7.38
C GLY A 115 4.52 -8.20 7.98
N ASN A 116 4.85 -8.91 9.05
CA ASN A 116 3.94 -9.86 9.71
C ASN A 116 3.64 -9.49 11.16
N SER A 117 2.48 -9.93 11.69
CA SER A 117 2.02 -9.58 13.05
C SER A 117 2.95 -10.01 14.17
N ASP A 118 3.70 -11.09 13.97
CA ASP A 118 4.71 -11.60 14.91
C ASP A 118 6.07 -10.89 14.77
N GLY A 119 6.22 -10.01 13.78
CA GLY A 119 7.43 -9.26 13.45
C GLY A 119 8.53 -10.04 12.76
N SER A 120 8.30 -11.28 12.32
CA SER A 120 9.34 -12.14 11.69
C SER A 120 9.61 -11.82 10.21
N ALA A 121 8.68 -11.14 9.55
CA ALA A 121 8.80 -10.69 8.17
C ALA A 121 8.99 -9.16 8.15
N PRO A 122 10.22 -8.63 8.10
CA PRO A 122 10.45 -7.19 8.05
C PRO A 122 10.19 -6.61 6.67
N PHE A 123 9.82 -5.33 6.61
CA PHE A 123 9.77 -4.48 5.41
C PHE A 123 10.81 -3.36 5.52
N VAL A 124 11.83 -3.40 4.66
CA VAL A 124 13.07 -2.64 4.84
C VAL A 124 13.39 -1.76 3.64
N GLY A 125 13.75 -0.49 3.86
CA GLY A 125 14.30 0.38 2.81
C GLY A 125 13.38 0.61 1.62
N GLY A 126 12.06 0.67 1.86
CA GLY A 126 11.07 0.88 0.81
C GLY A 126 10.79 2.37 0.53
N MET A 127 10.29 2.69 -0.66
CA MET A 127 9.78 4.01 -1.03
C MET A 127 8.29 3.91 -1.36
N ILE A 128 7.45 4.58 -0.57
CA ILE A 128 6.01 4.67 -0.75
C ILE A 128 5.68 6.12 -1.06
N GLU A 129 5.51 6.44 -2.35
CA GLU A 129 5.48 7.84 -2.80
C GLU A 129 4.34 8.17 -3.77
N GLY A 130 3.68 9.31 -3.58
CA GLY A 130 2.73 9.83 -4.58
C GLY A 130 1.48 8.99 -4.78
N ASN A 131 1.19 8.04 -3.87
CA ASN A 131 0.03 7.18 -3.99
C ASN A 131 -1.24 7.88 -3.46
N LEU A 132 -2.39 7.56 -4.03
CA LEU A 132 -3.71 7.86 -3.46
C LEU A 132 -4.25 6.59 -2.81
N ILE A 133 -4.46 6.60 -1.50
CA ILE A 133 -5.09 5.51 -0.77
C ILE A 133 -6.34 6.06 -0.10
N GLN A 134 -7.50 5.58 -0.52
CA GLN A 134 -8.77 6.08 -0.03
C GLN A 134 -9.77 4.96 0.26
N ASP A 135 -10.75 5.31 1.09
CA ASP A 135 -11.95 4.51 1.35
C ASP A 135 -11.66 3.10 1.83
N THR A 136 -10.54 2.92 2.54
CA THR A 136 -10.19 1.64 3.15
C THR A 136 -11.00 1.37 4.40
N ILE A 137 -11.41 0.12 4.64
CA ILE A 137 -12.11 -0.28 5.88
C ILE A 137 -11.21 -0.08 7.11
N GLY A 138 -10.00 -0.62 7.02
CA GLY A 138 -8.92 -0.63 8.00
C GLY A 138 -7.95 0.52 7.80
N TYR A 139 -6.64 0.26 7.86
CA TYR A 139 -5.61 1.30 7.65
C TYR A 139 -5.46 1.65 6.17
N ASN A 140 -5.05 2.88 5.85
CA ASN A 140 -4.50 3.14 4.53
C ASN A 140 -3.11 2.49 4.42
N ILE A 141 -2.28 2.60 5.46
CA ILE A 141 -1.00 1.87 5.57
C ILE A 141 -0.82 1.35 7.01
N GLU A 142 -0.47 0.07 7.14
CA GLU A 142 0.05 -0.52 8.37
C GLU A 142 1.43 -1.13 8.10
N ILE A 143 2.48 -0.55 8.70
CA ILE A 143 3.79 -1.21 8.79
C ILE A 143 3.87 -1.88 10.15
N LYS A 144 4.06 -3.20 10.19
CA LYS A 144 4.12 -3.96 11.44
C LYS A 144 5.42 -3.68 12.20
N ARG A 145 5.37 -3.92 13.51
CA ARG A 145 6.59 -3.96 14.33
C ARG A 145 7.52 -5.03 13.78
N GLN A 146 8.82 -4.81 13.89
CA GLN A 146 9.81 -5.74 13.37
C GLN A 146 10.62 -6.34 14.51
N LYS A 147 10.93 -7.64 14.42
CA LYS A 147 11.98 -8.26 15.23
C LYS A 147 13.35 -7.91 14.64
N GLU A 148 14.40 -8.34 15.33
CA GLU A 148 15.75 -8.28 14.77
C GLU A 148 15.74 -8.87 13.35
N ARG A 149 16.34 -8.13 12.41
CA ARG A 149 16.36 -8.51 11.01
C ARG A 149 17.13 -9.84 10.86
N PRO A 150 16.59 -10.83 10.13
CA PRO A 150 17.34 -12.04 9.80
C PRO A 150 18.64 -11.69 9.10
N THR A 151 19.78 -12.16 9.60
CA THR A 151 21.10 -11.88 9.01
C THR A 151 21.55 -12.94 8.01
N ALA A 152 20.84 -14.07 7.93
CA ALA A 152 21.05 -15.08 6.91
C ALA A 152 20.36 -14.65 5.61
N GLY A 153 21.14 -14.44 4.55
CA GLY A 153 20.64 -14.15 3.20
C GLY A 153 21.12 -12.82 2.62
N VAL A 154 20.35 -12.30 1.67
CA VAL A 154 20.68 -11.10 0.86
C VAL A 154 19.98 -9.82 1.35
N ILE A 155 19.31 -9.88 2.50
CA ILE A 155 18.69 -8.68 3.07
C ILE A 155 19.80 -7.72 3.57
N PRO A 156 19.71 -6.41 3.29
CA PRO A 156 20.69 -5.45 3.79
C PRO A 156 20.84 -5.57 5.30
N ILE A 157 22.06 -5.48 5.84
CA ILE A 157 22.31 -5.52 7.30
C ILE A 157 22.54 -4.14 7.91
N GLN A 158 22.88 -3.16 7.06
CA GLN A 158 23.10 -1.79 7.49
C GLN A 158 21.77 -1.09 7.82
N PRO A 159 21.80 0.02 8.57
CA PRO A 159 20.61 0.84 8.80
C PRO A 159 20.01 1.32 7.48
N GLU A 160 18.72 1.07 7.32
CA GLU A 160 17.97 1.44 6.12
C GLU A 160 16.90 2.48 6.44
N THR A 161 16.43 3.17 5.41
CA THR A 161 15.38 4.18 5.55
C THR A 161 14.19 3.84 4.67
N THR A 162 13.03 3.64 5.28
CA THR A 162 11.76 3.55 4.57
C THR A 162 11.15 4.95 4.44
N VAL A 163 10.87 5.38 3.22
CA VAL A 163 10.32 6.70 2.89
C VAL A 163 8.83 6.59 2.61
N ILE A 164 8.03 7.46 3.23
CA ILE A 164 6.60 7.62 2.99
C ILE A 164 6.36 9.09 2.67
N SER A 165 6.30 9.43 1.38
CA SER A 165 6.30 10.82 0.92
C SER A 165 5.15 11.13 -0.05
N TYR A 166 4.61 12.34 0.03
CA TYR A 166 3.67 12.87 -0.99
C TYR A 166 2.45 12.00 -1.29
N ASN A 167 2.05 11.12 -0.38
CA ASN A 167 0.84 10.31 -0.54
C ASN A 167 -0.39 11.10 -0.09
N VAL A 168 -1.55 10.76 -0.65
CA VAL A 168 -2.85 11.22 -0.21
C VAL A 168 -3.57 10.07 0.49
N PHE A 169 -3.93 10.29 1.75
CA PHE A 169 -4.62 9.34 2.61
C PHE A 169 -6.01 9.86 2.93
N SER A 170 -7.06 9.17 2.46
CA SER A 170 -8.44 9.59 2.68
C SER A 170 -9.28 8.51 3.34
N LYS A 171 -10.15 8.94 4.26
CA LYS A 171 -11.17 8.09 4.91
C LYS A 171 -12.59 8.67 4.87
N VAL A 172 -12.84 9.66 4.01
CA VAL A 172 -14.14 10.35 3.95
C VAL A 172 -15.25 9.42 3.44
N GLY A 173 -14.96 8.50 2.51
CA GLY A 173 -15.92 7.51 2.01
C GLY A 173 -15.79 6.13 2.67
N SER A 174 -15.00 5.96 3.73
CA SER A 174 -14.73 4.62 4.29
C SER A 174 -15.99 3.99 4.89
N GLN A 175 -16.22 2.70 4.60
CA GLN A 175 -17.28 1.87 5.19
C GLN A 175 -16.90 1.28 6.57
N SER A 176 -15.94 1.87 7.29
CA SER A 176 -15.50 1.33 8.59
C SER A 176 -16.67 1.19 9.57
N GLN A 177 -16.85 0.01 10.15
CA GLN A 177 -17.84 -0.20 11.21
C GLN A 177 -17.52 0.65 12.45
N VAL A 178 -18.57 1.16 13.10
CA VAL A 178 -18.48 1.95 14.34
C VAL A 178 -17.77 1.13 15.42
N GLY A 179 -16.62 1.61 15.92
CA GLY A 179 -15.85 0.96 16.99
C GLY A 179 -14.67 0.08 16.52
N ALA A 180 -14.56 -0.21 15.22
CA ALA A 180 -13.42 -0.90 14.62
C ALA A 180 -12.45 0.05 13.89
N THR A 181 -12.62 1.36 14.10
CA THR A 181 -11.97 2.40 13.30
C THR A 181 -10.45 2.42 13.46
N ARG A 182 -9.73 2.25 12.35
CA ARG A 182 -8.27 2.37 12.31
C ARG A 182 -7.82 3.79 11.90
N PRO A 183 -6.61 4.25 12.30
CA PRO A 183 -5.99 5.46 11.72
C PRO A 183 -5.64 5.28 10.24
N ASN A 184 -5.28 6.36 9.54
CA ASN A 184 -4.78 6.24 8.15
C ASN A 184 -3.47 5.47 8.13
N VAL A 185 -2.51 5.90 8.95
CA VAL A 185 -1.17 5.35 8.96
C VAL A 185 -0.86 4.81 10.35
N PHE A 186 -0.39 3.56 10.39
CA PHE A 186 0.23 2.96 11.56
C PHE A 186 1.65 2.51 11.22
N ILE A 187 2.60 2.91 12.06
CA ILE A 187 4.01 2.52 11.95
C ILE A 187 4.43 1.81 13.24
N GLY A 188 4.70 0.51 13.12
CA GLY A 188 5.25 -0.31 14.18
C GLY A 188 6.70 0.06 14.50
N GLY A 189 7.11 -0.24 15.74
CA GLY A 189 8.46 0.03 16.21
C GLY A 189 9.52 -0.87 15.56
N GLN A 190 10.75 -0.36 15.56
CA GLN A 190 11.96 -1.12 15.22
C GLN A 190 12.33 -2.11 16.33
N PRO A 191 13.16 -3.12 16.04
CA PRO A 191 13.73 -3.95 17.08
C PRO A 191 14.58 -3.12 18.06
N THR A 192 14.67 -3.57 19.30
CA THR A 192 15.43 -2.90 20.36
C THR A 192 16.94 -3.15 20.26
N GLU A 193 17.34 -4.22 19.58
CA GLU A 193 18.72 -4.67 19.41
C GLU A 193 18.94 -5.27 18.02
N GLY A 194 20.21 -5.58 17.71
CA GLY A 194 20.57 -6.27 16.48
C GLY A 194 20.37 -5.47 15.19
N ALA A 195 20.39 -6.18 14.06
CA ALA A 195 20.17 -5.58 12.74
C ALA A 195 18.75 -5.00 12.62
N GLY A 196 18.65 -3.78 12.09
CA GLY A 196 17.39 -3.04 11.97
C GLY A 196 17.05 -2.10 13.13
N ARG A 197 17.77 -2.16 14.27
CA ARG A 197 17.49 -1.27 15.43
C ARG A 197 17.63 0.23 15.14
N PHE A 198 18.41 0.55 14.11
CA PHE A 198 18.69 1.94 13.68
C PHE A 198 17.98 2.30 12.36
N ASP A 199 17.11 1.44 11.86
CA ASP A 199 16.30 1.75 10.68
C ASP A 199 15.37 2.93 10.96
N ARG A 200 15.10 3.72 9.92
CA ARG A 200 14.30 4.94 10.04
C ARG A 200 13.08 4.90 9.14
N TYR A 201 12.05 5.60 9.59
CA TYR A 201 10.93 6.00 8.74
C TYR A 201 11.03 7.51 8.50
N LEU A 202 11.09 7.92 7.24
CA LEU A 202 10.93 9.33 6.85
C LEU A 202 9.53 9.54 6.33
N VAL A 203 8.72 10.30 7.07
CA VAL A 203 7.31 10.55 6.74
C VAL A 203 7.12 12.04 6.55
N TYR A 204 6.94 12.50 5.31
CA TYR A 204 6.85 13.92 5.00
C TYR A 204 6.01 14.20 3.75
N GLY A 205 5.49 15.42 3.60
CA GLY A 205 4.76 15.84 2.40
C GLY A 205 3.44 15.10 2.12
N ASN A 206 2.99 14.21 3.00
CA ASN A 206 1.74 13.49 2.85
C ASN A 206 0.54 14.38 3.21
N PHE A 207 -0.59 14.14 2.54
CA PHE A 207 -1.86 14.80 2.81
C PHE A 207 -2.86 13.82 3.43
N PHE A 208 -3.57 14.25 4.48
CA PHE A 208 -4.54 13.42 5.19
C PHE A 208 -5.91 14.08 5.20
N LEU A 209 -6.91 13.34 4.73
CA LEU A 209 -8.32 13.73 4.76
C LEU A 209 -9.08 12.73 5.63
N SER A 210 -9.53 13.15 6.81
CA SER A 210 -10.15 12.26 7.79
C SER A 210 -11.33 12.93 8.48
N GLU A 211 -12.32 12.13 8.87
CA GLU A 211 -13.38 12.58 9.75
C GLU A 211 -12.82 13.01 11.13
N PRO A 212 -13.35 14.07 11.78
CA PRO A 212 -12.75 14.74 12.96
C PRO A 212 -12.47 13.88 14.20
N ARG A 213 -12.95 12.63 14.23
CA ARG A 213 -12.87 11.73 15.40
C ARG A 213 -11.82 10.62 15.28
N ARG A 214 -10.99 10.61 14.23
CA ARG A 214 -10.03 9.54 13.96
C ARG A 214 -8.59 10.01 14.19
N SER A 215 -7.79 9.22 14.90
CA SER A 215 -6.34 9.45 14.94
C SER A 215 -5.79 9.34 13.50
N ILE A 216 -4.99 10.31 13.08
CA ILE A 216 -4.52 10.39 11.70
C ILE A 216 -3.31 9.46 11.51
N ILE A 217 -2.38 9.51 12.46
CA ILE A 217 -1.18 8.68 12.53
C ILE A 217 -1.07 8.09 13.94
N SER A 218 -0.70 6.81 14.02
CA SER A 218 -0.33 6.15 15.27
C SER A 218 0.99 5.42 15.09
N GLY A 219 1.74 5.29 16.18
CA GLY A 219 2.98 4.51 16.20
C GLY A 219 3.33 4.07 17.60
N ARG A 220 4.18 3.05 17.69
CA ARG A 220 4.70 2.55 18.96
C ARG A 220 6.21 2.76 18.97
N ARG A 221 6.71 3.65 19.83
CA ARG A 221 8.16 3.70 20.09
C ARG A 221 8.60 2.40 20.77
N PRO A 222 9.83 1.91 20.55
CA PRO A 222 10.41 0.94 21.46
C PRO A 222 10.41 1.57 22.88
N TYR A 223 10.09 0.75 23.89
CA TYR A 223 10.30 1.15 25.28
C TYR A 223 11.77 1.54 25.44
N CYS A 224 12.04 2.81 25.71
CA CYS A 224 13.31 3.26 26.24
C CYS A 224 13.12 3.25 27.77
N PRO A 225 13.73 2.34 28.55
CA PRO A 225 13.93 2.64 29.95
C PRO A 225 14.83 3.88 29.99
N LEU A 226 14.36 4.92 30.69
CA LEU A 226 15.16 6.10 31.04
C LEU A 226 16.31 5.71 31.96
#